data_AF-A0A2E0I6L8-F1
#
_entry.id   AF-A0A2E0I6L8-F1
#
_cell.length_a   1.000
_cell.length_b   1.000
_cell.length_c   1.000
_cell.angle_alpha   90.00
_cell.angle_beta   90.00
_cell.angle_gamma   90.00
#
_symmetry.space_group_name_H-M   'P 1'
#
loop_
_entity.id
_entity.type
_entity.pdbx_description
1 polymer ?
#
loop_
_entity_poly.entity_id
_entity_poly.type
_entity_poly.pdbx_seq_one_letter_code
_entity_poly.pdbx_strand_id
1 'polypeptide(L)' 'MNSTTSHENIESSFFYNSITKNINNEDIALSKFKDKWLLINFWATWCAPCREEIPDLNTLFSENKQINLIGIAID' A
#
# COMPACT_ATOMS: atom_id res chain seq x y z
N MET A 1 11.63 32.84 -9.17
CA MET A 1 12.08 31.45 -8.94
C MET A 1 11.71 31.09 -7.51
N ASN A 2 10.54 30.50 -7.29
CA ASN A 2 10.08 29.91 -6.02
C ASN A 2 8.90 28.99 -6.39
N SER A 3 9.19 27.73 -6.68
CA SER A 3 8.20 26.72 -7.02
C SER A 3 8.33 25.58 -6.02
N THR A 4 8.02 25.91 -4.76
CA THR A 4 7.91 24.95 -3.65
C THR A 4 6.54 25.16 -3.04
N THR A 5 5.51 24.64 -3.69
CA THR A 5 4.16 24.57 -3.12
C THR A 5 3.78 23.11 -3.03
N SER A 6 3.86 22.61 -1.80
CA SER A 6 3.36 21.35 -1.29
C SER A 6 1.93 21.07 -1.76
N HIS A 7 1.79 20.23 -2.77
CA HIS A 7 0.55 19.48 -3.05
C HIS A 7 0.47 18.28 -2.08
N GLU A 8 0.29 18.52 -0.79
CA GLU A 8 -0.28 17.48 0.07
C GLU A 8 -1.78 17.42 -0.26
N ASN A 9 -2.12 16.50 -1.17
CA ASN A 9 -3.46 16.32 -1.71
C ASN A 9 -4.43 15.95 -0.57
N ILE A 10 -5.45 16.78 -0.34
CA ILE A 10 -6.48 16.59 0.69
C ILE A 10 -7.06 15.15 0.68
N GLU A 11 -7.15 14.53 -0.50
CA GLU A 11 -7.57 13.14 -0.71
C GLU A 11 -6.72 12.10 0.03
N SER A 12 -5.39 12.26 0.08
CA SER A 12 -4.53 11.29 0.78
C SER A 12 -4.74 11.34 2.29
N SER A 13 -5.15 12.49 2.84
CA SER A 13 -5.43 12.62 4.27
C SER A 13 -6.63 11.78 4.70
N PHE A 14 -7.69 11.73 3.88
CA PHE A 14 -8.87 10.89 4.13
C PHE A 14 -8.50 9.40 4.13
N PHE A 15 -7.74 8.97 3.13
CA PHE A 15 -7.24 7.61 3.05
C PHE A 15 -6.45 7.23 4.30
N TYR A 16 -5.46 8.04 4.69
CA TYR A 16 -4.62 7.70 5.84
C TYR A 16 -5.31 7.85 7.20
N ASN A 17 -6.42 8.57 7.30
CA ASN A 17 -7.23 8.64 8.52
C ASN A 17 -8.21 7.46 8.66
N SER A 18 -8.26 6.57 7.66
CA SER A 18 -9.16 5.42 7.66
C SER A 18 -8.58 4.22 8.42
N ILE A 19 -9.48 3.36 8.91
CA ILE A 19 -9.18 2.08 9.55
C ILE A 19 -9.75 0.97 8.66
N THR A 20 -8.98 -0.09 8.47
CA THR A 20 -9.38 -1.29 7.73
C THR A 20 -9.18 -2.54 8.58
N LYS A 21 -9.68 -3.69 8.12
CA LYS A 21 -9.44 -4.99 8.75
C LYS A 21 -8.41 -5.80 7.98
N ASN A 22 -7.57 -6.53 8.70
CA ASN A 22 -6.64 -7.51 8.10
C ASN A 22 -7.26 -8.91 8.03
N ILE A 23 -6.47 -9.87 7.53
CA ILE A 23 -6.86 -11.28 7.42
C ILE A 23 -7.17 -11.95 8.77
N ASN A 24 -6.72 -11.37 9.89
CA ASN A 24 -7.00 -11.83 11.25
C ASN A 24 -8.20 -11.09 11.88
N ASN A 25 -8.94 -10.29 11.10
CA ASN A 25 -10.06 -9.46 11.53
C ASN A 25 -9.68 -8.32 12.51
N GLU A 26 -8.40 -8.00 12.61
CA GLU A 26 -7.85 -6.95 13.47
C GLU A 26 -7.93 -5.60 12.75
N ASP A 27 -8.24 -4.55 13.52
CA ASP A 27 -8.28 -3.18 13.00
C ASP A 27 -6.85 -2.67 12.77
N ILE A 28 -6.63 -2.13 11.57
CA ILE A 28 -5.39 -1.52 11.12
C ILE A 28 -5.68 -0.09 10.69
N ALA A 29 -5.11 0.88 11.41
CA ALA A 29 -5.10 2.27 10.97
C ALA A 29 -4.14 2.44 9.78
N LEU A 30 -4.61 3.03 8.68
CA LEU A 30 -3.79 3.25 7.49
C LEU A 30 -2.70 4.31 7.71
N SER A 31 -2.88 5.18 8.70
CA SER A 31 -1.87 6.16 9.15
C SER A 31 -0.52 5.54 9.48
N LYS A 32 -0.46 4.24 9.84
CA LYS A 32 0.79 3.53 10.11
C LYS A 32 1.70 3.40 8.90
N PHE A 33 1.16 3.59 7.69
CA PHE A 33 1.89 3.49 6.44
C PHE A 33 2.35 4.84 5.91
N LYS A 34 2.15 5.93 6.65
CA LYS A 34 2.68 7.25 6.32
C LYS A 34 4.21 7.24 6.28
N ASP A 35 4.78 8.26 5.65
CA ASP A 35 6.22 8.56 5.59
C ASP A 35 7.08 7.56 4.79
N LYS A 36 6.45 6.54 4.20
CA LYS A 36 7.06 5.61 3.24
C LYS A 36 6.19 5.52 2.00
N TRP A 37 6.81 5.13 0.88
CA TRP A 37 6.05 4.79 -0.32
C TRP A 37 5.13 3.62 -0.02
N LEU A 38 3.86 3.74 -0.37
CA LEU A 38 2.89 2.67 -0.19
C LEU A 38 2.52 2.08 -1.56
N LEU A 39 2.93 0.84 -1.78
CA LEU A 39 2.53 0.05 -2.95
C LEU A 39 1.32 -0.83 -2.57
N ILE A 40 0.23 -0.68 -3.31
CA ILE A 40 -0.99 -1.47 -3.13
C ILE A 40 -1.13 -2.40 -4.33
N ASN A 41 -1.15 -3.69 -4.07
CA ASN A 41 -1.36 -4.73 -5.07
C ASN A 41 -2.75 -5.35 -4.88
N PHE A 42 -3.60 -5.25 -5.90
CA PHE A 42 -4.90 -5.93 -5.92
C PHE A 42 -4.76 -7.25 -6.66
N TRP A 43 -5.09 -8.36 -6.00
CA TRP A 43 -4.88 -9.71 -6.55
C TRP A 43 -6.04 -10.65 -6.21
N ALA A 44 -6.05 -11.82 -6.84
CA ALA A 44 -7.01 -12.88 -6.57
C ALA A 44 -6.41 -14.25 -6.86
N THR A 45 -6.98 -15.32 -6.27
CA THR A 45 -6.52 -16.70 -6.52
C THR A 45 -6.63 -17.10 -7.99
N TRP A 46 -7.60 -16.56 -8.73
CA TRP A 46 -7.79 -16.81 -10.16
C TRP A 46 -6.93 -15.94 -11.07
N CYS A 47 -6.30 -14.88 -10.57
CA CYS A 47 -5.45 -13.99 -11.37
C CYS A 47 -4.03 -14.57 -11.54
N ALA A 48 -3.82 -15.36 -12.59
CA ALA A 48 -2.50 -15.93 -12.91
C ALA A 48 -1.36 -14.90 -12.98
N PRO A 49 -1.45 -13.81 -13.77
CA PRO A 49 -0.36 -12.84 -13.84
C PRO A 49 -0.11 -12.15 -12.49
N CYS A 50 -1.14 -11.87 -11.69
CA CYS A 50 -0.96 -11.30 -10.36
C CYS A 50 -0.13 -12.23 -9.45
N ARG A 51 -0.37 -13.55 -9.51
CA ARG A 51 0.39 -14.53 -8.71
C ARG A 51 1.84 -14.65 -9.16
N GLU A 52 2.09 -14.50 -10.47
CA GLU A 52 3.45 -14.51 -11.04
C GLU A 52 4.25 -13.27 -10.61
N GLU A 53 3.59 -12.14 -10.33
CA GLU A 53 4.23 -10.89 -9.88
C GLU A 53 4.56 -10.87 -8.37
N ILE A 54 3.81 -11.61 -7.54
CA ILE A 54 3.99 -11.60 -6.07
C ILE A 54 5.44 -11.86 -5.61
N PRO A 55 6.19 -12.84 -6.17
CA PRO A 55 7.60 -13.06 -5.80
C PRO A 55 8.49 -11.82 -6.02
N ASP A 56 8.26 -11.08 -7.10
CA ASP A 56 9.02 -9.88 -7.41
C ASP A 56 8.66 -8.74 -6.44
N LEU A 57 7.37 -8.61 -6.08
CA LEU A 57 6.92 -7.65 -5.07
C LEU A 57 7.49 -7.96 -3.68
N ASN A 58 7.58 -9.25 -3.32
CA ASN A 58 8.21 -9.67 -2.07
C ASN A 58 9.70 -9.32 -2.04
N THR A 59 10.40 -9.53 -3.15
CA THR A 59 11.81 -9.14 -3.33
C THR A 59 11.96 -7.63 -3.18
N LEU A 60 11.13 -6.84 -3.89
CA LEU A 60 11.12 -5.38 -3.80
C LEU A 60 10.96 -4.90 -2.35
N PHE A 61 9.99 -5.44 -1.61
CA PHE A 61 9.77 -5.10 -0.21
C PHE A 61 10.98 -5.45 0.67
N SER A 62 11.58 -6.62 0.47
CA SER A 62 12.73 -7.08 1.25
C SER A 62 13.98 -6.20 1.04
N GLU A 63 14.18 -5.69 -0.17
CA GLU A 63 15.37 -4.90 -0.54
C GLU A 63 15.18 -3.41 -0.24
N ASN A 64 13.94 -2.92 -0.15
CA ASN A 64 13.64 -1.49 -0.04
C ASN A 64 12.90 -1.14 1.27
N LYS A 65 13.67 -0.70 2.28
CA LYS A 65 13.13 -0.28 3.58
C LYS A 65 12.19 0.94 3.54
N GLN A 66 12.19 1.68 2.42
CA GLN A 66 11.37 2.86 2.18
C GLN A 66 10.01 2.55 1.53
N ILE A 67 9.72 1.27 1.27
CA ILE A 67 8.45 0.83 0.67
C ILE A 67 7.68 0.00 1.70
N ASN A 68 6.39 0.31 1.84
CA ASN A 68 5.39 -0.55 2.45
C ASN A 68 4.58 -1.21 1.34
N LEU A 69 4.27 -2.50 1.49
CA LEU A 69 3.47 -3.28 0.54
C LEU A 69 2.17 -3.75 1.20
N ILE A 70 1.03 -3.53 0.54
CA ILE A 70 -0.26 -4.09 0.94
C ILE A 70 -0.82 -4.92 -0.21
N GLY A 71 -1.16 -6.18 0.06
CA GLY A 71 -1.92 -7.03 -0.85
C GLY A 71 -3.41 -7.05 -0.48
N ILE A 72 -4.29 -6.69 -1.41
CA ILE A 72 -5.74 -6.75 -1.24
C ILE A 72 -6.27 -7.90 -2.11
N ALA A 73 -6.75 -8.95 -1.45
CA ALA A 73 -7.48 -10.03 -2.12
C ALA A 73 -8.90 -9.53 -2.47
N ILE A 74 -9.33 -9.78 -3.71
CA ILE A 74 -10.66 -9.36 -4.21
C ILE A 74 -11.60 -10.54 -4.45
N ASP A 75 -11.23 -11.74 -3.99
CA ASP A 75 -11.97 -13.00 -4.12
C ASP A 75 -12.46 -13.58 -2.79
#